data_AF-A0A7C6VTR6-F1
#
_entry.id   AF-A0A7C6VTR6-F1
#
_cell.length_a   1.000
_cell.length_b   1.000
_cell.length_c   1.000
_cell.angle_alpha   90.00
_cell.angle_beta   90.00
_cell.angle_gamma   90.00
#
_symmetry.space_group_name_H-M   'P 1'
#
loop_
_entity.id
_entity.type
_entity.pdbx_description
1 polymer ?
#
loop_
_entity_poly.entity_id
_entity_poly.type
_entity_poly.pdbx_seq_one_letter_code
_entity_poly.pdbx_strand_id
1 'polypeptide(L)'
;MDILILILIISIVLIFHKRTFSGFIYTIIVIDLFLRIINFVKINLAKDEFYAILDHLPISIPNIIDKYTNGVLNTILIWLIAIAYIIFEYYSIRILIKKK
;
A
#
# COMPACT_ATOMS: atom_id res chain seq x y z
N MET A 1 3.16 3.75 -18.65
CA MET A 1 2.26 4.52 -17.77
C MET A 1 2.25 3.94 -16.37
N ASP A 2 2.00 2.64 -16.20
CA ASP A 2 1.98 1.97 -14.88
C ASP A 2 3.31 2.07 -14.09
N ILE A 3 4.45 1.99 -14.78
CA ILE A 3 5.79 2.14 -14.20
C ILE A 3 6.04 3.56 -13.68
N LEU A 4 5.45 4.59 -14.31
CA LEU A 4 5.59 5.99 -13.91
C LEU A 4 4.83 6.27 -12.60
N ILE A 5 3.63 5.71 -12.45
CA ILE A 5 2.83 5.79 -11.22
C ILE A 5 3.50 5.01 -10.09
N LEU A 6 4.05 3.83 -10.40
CA LEU A 6 4.87 3.06 -9.48
C LEU A 6 6.08 3.86 -8.97
N ILE A 7 6.82 4.49 -9.89
CA ILE A 7 7.95 5.35 -9.56
C ILE A 7 7.51 6.54 -8.70
N LEU A 8 6.38 7.17 -8.99
CA LEU A 8 5.83 8.25 -8.17
C LEU A 8 5.54 7.78 -6.74
N ILE A 9 4.92 6.62 -6.58
CA ILE A 9 4.64 6.01 -5.27
C ILE A 9 5.94 5.70 -4.52
N ILE A 10 6.93 5.12 -5.21
CA ILE A 10 8.25 4.84 -4.64
C ILE A 10 8.97 6.13 -4.25
N SER A 11 8.91 7.18 -5.07
CA SER A 11 9.47 8.49 -4.76
C SER A 11 8.79 9.12 -3.54
N ILE A 12 7.47 8.98 -3.39
CA ILE A 12 6.73 9.42 -2.20
C ILE A 12 7.19 8.61 -0.97
N VAL A 13 7.33 7.29 -1.07
CA VAL A 13 7.86 6.44 0.01
C VAL A 13 9.27 6.90 0.43
N LEU A 14 10.12 7.23 -0.54
CA LEU A 14 11.50 7.69 -0.30
C LEU A 14 11.55 9.09 0.32
N ILE A 15 10.66 10.01 -0.09
CA ILE A 15 10.58 11.40 0.44
C ILE A 15 10.00 11.41 1.86
N PHE A 16 9.01 10.55 2.13
CA PHE A 16 8.41 10.40 3.46
C PHE A 16 9.21 9.49 4.41
N HIS A 17 10.38 9.02 3.97
CA HIS A 17 11.30 8.28 4.82
C HIS A 17 11.87 9.18 5.93
N LYS A 18 11.13 9.31 7.03
CA LYS A 18 11.76 9.63 8.31
C LYS A 18 12.70 8.46 8.62
N ARG A 19 13.97 8.77 8.87
CA ARG A 19 15.20 7.93 9.00
C ARG A 19 15.13 6.62 9.80
N THR A 20 13.96 6.15 10.24
CA THR A 20 13.77 4.95 11.05
C THR A 20 13.08 3.85 10.25
N PHE A 21 13.56 2.61 10.41
CA PHE A 21 12.98 1.41 9.78
C PHE A 21 11.47 1.25 10.07
N SER A 22 11.05 1.63 11.28
CA SER A 22 9.62 1.66 11.65
C SER A 22 8.81 2.67 10.85
N GLY A 23 9.37 3.85 10.54
CA GLY A 23 8.70 4.87 9.72
C GLY A 23 8.47 4.39 8.29
N PHE A 24 9.45 3.69 7.71
CA PHE A 24 9.33 3.10 6.38
C PHE A 24 8.20 2.06 6.30
N ILE A 25 8.14 1.14 7.26
CA ILE A 25 7.06 0.13 7.34
C ILE A 25 5.69 0.81 7.42
N TYR A 26 5.57 1.83 8.26
CA TYR A 26 4.34 2.61 8.39
C TYR A 26 3.93 3.29 7.08
N THR A 27 4.87 3.93 6.38
CA THR A 27 4.58 4.60 5.10
C THR A 27 4.09 3.62 4.03
N ILE A 28 4.73 2.45 3.90
CA ILE A 28 4.28 1.41 2.95
C ILE A 28 2.84 1.00 3.23
N ILE A 29 2.52 0.73 4.50
CA ILE A 29 1.20 0.22 4.90
C ILE A 29 0.13 1.29 4.73
N VAL A 30 0.43 2.53 5.09
CA VAL A 30 -0.49 3.66 4.89
C VAL A 30 -0.80 3.86 3.40
N ILE A 31 0.21 3.74 2.52
CA ILE A 31 0.02 3.83 1.08
C ILE A 31 -0.81 2.66 0.55
N ASP A 32 -0.53 1.42 0.97
CA ASP A 32 -1.36 0.27 0.59
C ASP A 32 -2.83 0.47 0.98
N LEU A 33 -3.05 0.91 2.21
CA LEU A 33 -4.37 1.13 2.76
C LEU A 33 -5.11 2.26 2.01
N PHE A 34 -4.38 3.31 1.61
CA PHE A 34 -4.89 4.37 0.74
C PHE A 34 -5.31 3.84 -0.65
N LEU A 35 -4.48 3.01 -1.29
CA LEU A 35 -4.82 2.39 -2.58
C LEU A 35 -6.09 1.52 -2.46
N ARG A 36 -6.21 0.75 -1.38
CA ARG A 36 -7.41 -0.05 -1.10
C ARG A 36 -8.66 0.79 -0.90
N ILE A 37 -8.55 1.92 -0.20
CA ILE A 37 -9.67 2.87 -0.02
C ILE A 37 -10.10 3.43 -1.37
N ILE A 38 -9.16 3.87 -2.22
CA ILE A 38 -9.47 4.35 -3.57
C ILE A 38 -10.19 3.27 -4.38
N ASN A 39 -9.68 2.04 -4.35
CA ASN A 39 -10.31 0.92 -5.05
C ASN A 39 -11.71 0.61 -4.51
N PHE A 40 -11.92 0.68 -3.19
CA PHE A 40 -13.24 0.52 -2.58
C PHE A 40 -14.22 1.59 -3.05
N VAL A 41 -13.78 2.86 -3.06
CA VAL A 41 -14.56 4.00 -3.56
C VAL A 41 -14.95 3.77 -5.03
N LYS A 42 -13.99 3.37 -5.87
CA LYS A 42 -14.20 3.07 -7.29
C LYS A 42 -15.23 1.96 -7.55
N ILE A 43 -15.22 0.90 -6.74
CA ILE A 43 -16.13 -0.23 -6.93
C ILE A 43 -17.56 0.14 -6.52
N ASN A 44 -17.73 1.00 -5.52
CA ASN A 44 -19.03 1.28 -4.90
C ASN A 44 -19.70 2.56 -5.40
N LEU A 45 -18.95 3.55 -5.89
CA LEU A 45 -19.51 4.71 -6.57
C LEU A 45 -19.68 4.35 -8.05
N ALA A 46 -20.93 4.43 -8.53
CA ALA A 46 -21.31 4.04 -9.88
C ALA A 46 -20.43 4.71 -10.95
N LYS A 47 -20.25 3.97 -12.06
CA LYS A 47 -19.39 4.22 -13.23
C LYS A 47 -19.67 5.55 -13.96
N ASP A 48 -19.48 6.68 -13.31
CA ASP A 48 -19.38 7.95 -13.99
C ASP A 48 -17.96 8.14 -14.52
N GLU A 49 -17.85 8.62 -15.75
CA GLU A 49 -16.61 8.84 -16.51
C GLU A 49 -15.59 9.74 -15.76
N PHE A 50 -16.02 10.41 -14.70
CA PHE A 50 -15.18 11.18 -13.78
C PHE A 50 -14.05 10.38 -13.12
N TYR A 51 -14.13 9.04 -13.09
CA TYR A 51 -13.15 8.20 -12.41
C TYR A 51 -12.13 7.51 -13.32
N ALA A 52 -12.08 7.83 -14.63
CA ALA A 52 -11.12 7.21 -15.56
C ALA A 52 -9.65 7.38 -15.13
N ILE A 53 -9.32 8.47 -14.41
CA ILE A 53 -7.98 8.68 -13.84
C ILE A 53 -7.65 7.66 -12.73
N LEU A 54 -8.66 7.19 -12.00
CA LEU A 54 -8.50 6.17 -10.95
C LEU A 54 -8.29 4.76 -11.51
N ASP A 55 -8.61 4.51 -12.79
CA ASP A 55 -8.36 3.20 -13.42
C ASP A 55 -6.88 2.87 -13.57
N HIS A 56 -6.03 3.90 -13.61
CA HIS A 56 -4.57 3.72 -13.72
C HIS A 56 -3.89 3.48 -12.37
N LEU A 57 -4.63 3.61 -11.25
CA LEU A 57 -4.07 3.35 -9.94
C LEU A 57 -4.11 1.85 -9.61
N PRO A 58 -3.03 1.31 -9.04
CA PRO A 58 -3.02 -0.07 -8.59
C PRO A 58 -4.00 -0.28 -7.42
N ILE A 59 -4.59 -1.46 -7.36
CA ILE A 59 -5.58 -1.83 -6.34
C ILE A 59 -4.96 -1.86 -4.93
N SER A 60 -3.72 -2.34 -4.84
CA SER A 60 -2.95 -2.48 -3.61
C SER A 60 -1.49 -2.78 -3.94
N ILE A 61 -0.59 -2.66 -2.97
CA ILE A 61 0.84 -3.00 -3.12
C ILE A 61 1.03 -4.50 -3.41
N PRO A 62 0.33 -5.47 -2.76
CA PRO A 62 0.37 -6.87 -3.16
C PRO A 62 0.01 -7.09 -4.63
N ASN A 63 -1.01 -6.39 -5.15
CA ASN A 63 -1.39 -6.53 -6.55
C ASN A 63 -0.30 -6.02 -7.51
N ILE A 64 0.42 -4.96 -7.14
CA ILE A 64 1.62 -4.53 -7.86
C ILE A 64 2.67 -5.64 -7.88
N ILE A 65 2.93 -6.28 -6.74
CA ILE A 65 3.90 -7.38 -6.64
C ILE A 65 3.47 -8.55 -7.53
N ASP A 66 2.19 -8.93 -7.52
CA ASP A 66 1.64 -9.98 -8.38
C ASP A 66 1.77 -9.67 -9.87
N LYS A 67 1.63 -8.40 -10.23
CA LYS A 67 1.74 -7.97 -11.64
C LYS A 67 3.18 -8.04 -12.16
N TYR A 68 4.17 -7.77 -11.32
CA TYR A 68 5.57 -7.65 -11.75
C TYR A 68 6.47 -8.81 -11.31
N THR A 69 5.99 -9.70 -10.44
CA THR A 69 6.77 -10.83 -9.92
C THR A 69 5.92 -12.09 -9.86
N ASN A 70 6.58 -13.25 -9.99
CA ASN A 70 5.94 -14.55 -10.03
C ASN A 70 6.76 -15.63 -9.30
N GLY A 71 6.13 -16.77 -9.00
CA GLY A 71 6.75 -17.92 -8.36
C GLY A 71 7.24 -17.65 -6.94
N VAL A 72 8.41 -18.22 -6.59
CA VAL A 72 8.96 -18.17 -5.23
C VAL A 72 9.26 -16.73 -4.78
N LEU A 73 9.77 -15.89 -5.67
CA LEU A 73 10.11 -14.50 -5.35
C LEU A 73 8.87 -13.68 -4.98
N ASN A 74 7.78 -13.84 -5.74
CA ASN A 74 6.49 -13.23 -5.41
C ASN A 74 6.00 -13.64 -4.01
N THR A 75 6.05 -14.94 -3.72
CA THR A 75 5.60 -15.48 -2.43
C THR A 75 6.38 -14.84 -1.27
N ILE A 76 7.70 -14.75 -1.37
CA ILE A 76 8.55 -14.12 -0.36
C ILE A 76 8.16 -12.65 -0.16
N LEU A 77 7.97 -11.89 -1.23
CA LEU A 77 7.61 -10.47 -1.16
C LEU A 77 6.23 -10.25 -0.52
N ILE A 78 5.24 -11.10 -0.83
CA ILE A 78 3.92 -11.05 -0.19
C ILE A 78 4.03 -11.31 1.30
N TRP A 79 4.80 -12.31 1.71
CA TRP A 79 5.00 -12.62 3.14
C TRP A 79 5.72 -11.50 3.89
N LEU A 80 6.68 -10.82 3.26
CA LEU A 80 7.31 -9.64 3.84
C LEU A 80 6.29 -8.50 4.09
N ILE A 81 5.38 -8.27 3.15
CA ILE A 81 4.28 -7.32 3.34
C ILE A 81 3.32 -7.78 4.44
N ALA A 82 2.99 -9.07 4.51
CA ALA A 82 2.13 -9.61 5.57
C ALA A 82 2.73 -9.39 6.97
N ILE A 83 4.03 -9.64 7.14
CA ILE A 83 4.76 -9.37 8.38
C ILE A 83 4.70 -7.87 8.71
N ALA A 84 4.86 -7.01 7.71
CA ALA A 84 4.75 -5.57 7.89
C ALA A 84 3.36 -5.18 8.44
N TYR A 85 2.26 -5.72 7.90
CA TYR A 85 0.91 -5.48 8.42
C TYR A 85 0.76 -5.92 9.87
N ILE A 86 1.26 -7.12 10.23
CA ILE A 86 1.18 -7.64 11.60
C ILE A 86 1.89 -6.68 12.58
N ILE A 87 3.06 -6.19 12.20
CA ILE A 87 3.81 -5.22 13.02
C ILE A 87 3.02 -3.92 13.19
N PHE A 88 2.45 -3.38 12.12
CA PHE A 88 1.64 -2.17 12.15
C PHE A 88 0.37 -2.31 12.99
N GLU A 89 -0.34 -3.42 12.87
CA GLU A 89 -1.52 -3.70 13.68
C GLU A 89 -1.15 -3.80 15.16
N TYR A 90 -0.08 -4.53 15.49
CA TYR A 90 0.42 -4.62 16.86
C TYR A 90 0.71 -3.23 17.46
N TYR A 91 1.44 -2.37 16.74
CA TYR A 91 1.71 -1.01 17.22
C TYR A 91 0.43 -0.17 17.35
N SER A 92 -0.48 -0.25 16.39
CA SER A 92 -1.75 0.50 16.39
C SER A 92 -2.64 0.09 17.56
N ILE A 93 -2.80 -1.21 17.79
CA ILE A 93 -3.53 -1.78 18.93
C ILE A 93 -2.87 -1.36 20.25
N ARG A 94 -1.54 -1.47 20.34
CA ARG A 94 -0.79 -1.06 21.55
C ARG A 94 -1.01 0.42 21.88
N ILE A 95 -1.03 1.30 20.88
CA ILE A 95 -1.27 2.73 21.06
C ILE A 95 -2.70 2.98 21.55
N LEU A 96 -3.70 2.29 20.97
CA LEU A 96 -5.10 2.39 21.40
C LEU A 96 -5.30 1.93 22.84
N ILE A 97 -4.68 0.82 23.24
CA ILE A 97 -4.78 0.26 24.60
C ILE A 97 -4.03 1.14 25.61
N LYS A 98 -2.88 1.72 25.25
CA LYS A 98 -2.09 2.60 26.12
C LYS A 98 -2.69 3.99 26.34
N LYS A 99 -3.73 4.38 25.59
CA LYS A 99 -4.48 5.63 25.84
C LYS A 99 -5.43 5.53 27.06
N LYS A 100 -5.00 4.87 28.13
CA LYS A 100 -5.64 4.88 29.44
C LYS A 100 -4.77 5.62 30.44
#